data_AF-A0A1B6HLX4-F1
#
_entry.id   AF-A0A1B6HLX4-F1
#
_cell.length_a   1.000
_cell.length_b   1.000
_cell.length_c   1.000
_cell.angle_alpha   90.00
_cell.angle_beta   90.00
_cell.angle_gamma   90.00
#
_symmetry.space_group_name_H-M   'P 1'
#
loop_
_entity.id
_entity.type
_entity.pdbx_description
1 polymer ?
#
loop_
_entity_poly.entity_id
_entity_poly.type
_entity_poly.pdbx_seq_one_letter_code
_entity_poly.pdbx_strand_id
1 'polypeptide(L)'
;MVIVHDRVPDMKKYPPLPDIFLDNVPHIPWAFHMCEWTGTLLLLIWLCVLLFHKYRFILLRRFFALSGTVFLLRCVTMLITSLSVPGTHLQCNPRHSDDNETGLMDVLSK
;
A
#
# COMPACT_ATOMS: atom_id res chain seq x y z
N MET A 1 -5.27 3.95 5.77
CA MET A 1 -5.02 3.77 4.32
C MET A 1 -6.28 3.41 3.53
N VAL A 2 -7.43 3.13 4.14
CA VAL A 2 -8.65 2.72 3.42
C VAL A 2 -9.37 3.91 2.76
N ILE A 3 -9.49 5.04 3.47
CA ILE A 3 -10.26 6.22 3.00
C ILE A 3 -9.70 6.87 1.73
N VAL A 4 -8.37 6.82 1.51
CA VAL A 4 -7.73 7.43 0.34
C VAL A 4 -7.84 6.52 -0.90
N HIS A 5 -7.98 5.20 -0.68
CA HIS A 5 -8.11 4.23 -1.75
C HIS A 5 -9.48 4.32 -2.44
N ASP A 6 -10.53 4.67 -1.69
CA ASP A 6 -11.88 4.89 -2.21
C ASP A 6 -12.04 6.22 -2.97
N ARG A 7 -11.02 7.09 -2.93
CA ARG A 7 -11.00 8.41 -3.59
C ARG A 7 -10.28 8.40 -4.93
N VAL A 8 -9.82 7.25 -5.41
CA VAL A 8 -9.12 7.16 -6.70
C VAL A 8 -10.13 7.38 -7.83
N PRO A 9 -10.00 8.44 -8.64
CA PRO A 9 -10.91 8.69 -9.74
C PRO A 9 -10.72 7.64 -10.85
N ASP A 10 -11.80 7.32 -11.57
CA ASP A 10 -11.77 6.36 -12.66
C ASP A 10 -10.65 6.67 -13.67
N MET A 11 -9.75 5.70 -13.85
CA MET A 11 -8.58 5.78 -14.74
C MET A 11 -8.97 6.03 -16.22
N LYS A 12 -10.23 5.76 -16.58
CA LYS A 12 -10.78 5.99 -17.93
C LYS A 12 -11.15 7.45 -18.19
N LYS A 13 -11.45 8.24 -17.15
CA LYS A 13 -11.97 9.61 -17.28
C LYS A 13 -10.90 10.69 -17.07
N TYR A 14 -9.87 10.38 -16.28
CA TYR A 14 -8.76 11.29 -16.02
C TYR A 14 -7.44 10.59 -16.36
N PRO A 15 -6.79 10.94 -17.49
CA PRO A 15 -5.47 10.41 -17.80
C PRO A 15 -4.46 10.83 -16.72
N PRO A 16 -3.42 10.01 -16.45
CA PRO A 16 -2.38 10.38 -15.50
C PRO A 16 -1.70 11.70 -15.91
N LEU A 17 -1.23 12.43 -14.91
CA LEU A 17 -0.55 13.70 -15.12
C LEU A 17 0.71 13.47 -15.98
N PRO A 18 0.98 14.31 -16.99
CA PRO A 18 2.19 14.21 -17.83
C PRO A 18 3.43 14.58 -17.00
N ASP A 19 3.93 13.62 -16.24
CA ASP A 19 5.14 13.74 -15.45
C ASP A 19 6.36 13.39 -16.31
N ILE A 20 7.18 14.41 -16.62
CA ILE A 20 8.41 14.32 -17.46
C ILE A 20 9.38 13.22 -16.99
N PHE A 21 9.37 12.92 -15.68
CA PHE A 21 10.18 11.84 -15.11
C PHE A 21 9.65 10.45 -15.42
N LEU A 22 8.33 10.26 -15.50
CA LEU A 22 7.71 8.96 -15.77
C LEU A 22 7.77 8.62 -17.27
N ASP A 23 7.70 9.64 -18.13
CA ASP A 23 7.82 9.48 -19.59
C ASP A 23 9.23 9.06 -20.04
N ASN A 24 10.26 9.33 -19.22
CA ASN A 24 11.66 9.09 -19.58
C ASN A 24 12.27 7.86 -18.89
N VAL A 25 11.54 7.22 -17.97
CA VAL A 25 12.01 6.02 -17.26
C VAL A 25 11.32 4.78 -17.83
N PRO A 26 12.06 3.80 -18.38
CA PRO A 26 11.47 2.56 -18.84
C PRO A 26 10.87 1.79 -17.65
N HIS A 27 9.71 1.19 -17.87
CA HIS A 27 9.03 0.39 -16.84
C HIS A 27 9.90 -0.78 -16.37
N ILE A 28 10.09 -0.86 -15.05
CA ILE A 28 10.91 -1.89 -14.40
C ILE A 28 10.00 -2.85 -13.64
N PRO A 29 9.58 -3.98 -14.24
CA PRO A 29 8.64 -4.91 -13.62
C PRO A 29 9.24 -5.67 -12.43
N TRP A 30 10.57 -5.77 -12.34
CA TRP A 30 11.24 -6.47 -11.23
C TRP A 30 11.32 -5.65 -9.94
N ALA A 31 11.10 -4.32 -9.99
CA ALA A 31 11.29 -3.44 -8.85
C ALA A 31 10.36 -3.81 -7.68
N PHE A 32 9.11 -4.15 -7.97
CA PHE A 32 8.14 -4.58 -6.95
C PHE A 32 8.57 -5.86 -6.24
N HIS A 33 9.02 -6.86 -7.00
CA HIS A 33 9.54 -8.10 -6.42
C HIS A 33 10.79 -7.86 -5.57
N MET A 34 11.69 -6.98 -6.00
CA MET A 34 12.88 -6.65 -5.20
C MET A 34 12.51 -5.94 -3.89
N CYS A 35 11.48 -5.09 -3.88
CA CYS A 35 10.96 -4.47 -2.66
C CYS A 35 10.38 -5.51 -1.69
N GLU A 36 9.64 -6.49 -2.20
CA GLU A 36 9.09 -7.59 -1.41
C GLU A 36 10.19 -8.44 -0.76
N TRP A 37 11.20 -8.84 -1.55
CA TRP A 37 12.37 -9.57 -1.05
C TRP A 37 13.20 -8.76 -0.04
N THR A 38 13.39 -7.47 -0.29
CA THR A 38 14.14 -6.61 0.62
C THR A 38 13.42 -6.43 1.95
N GLY A 39 12.09 -6.25 1.93
CA GLY A 39 11.28 -6.13 3.14
C GLY A 39 11.28 -7.40 3.97
N THR A 40 11.16 -8.57 3.34
CA THR A 40 11.21 -9.87 4.03
C THR A 40 12.59 -10.15 4.62
N LEU A 41 13.68 -9.83 3.91
CA LEU A 41 15.05 -9.96 4.41
C LEU A 41 15.31 -9.06 5.63
N LEU A 42 14.84 -7.81 5.60
CA LEU A 42 14.99 -6.87 6.71
C LEU A 42 14.23 -7.34 7.96
N LEU A 43 13.01 -7.89 7.77
CA LEU A 43 12.22 -8.48 8.85
C LEU A 43 12.94 -9.68 9.47
N LEU A 44 13.51 -10.56 8.64
CA LEU A 44 14.23 -11.74 9.10
C LEU A 44 15.46 -11.37 9.93
N ILE A 45 16.28 -10.43 9.46
CA ILE A 45 17.44 -9.93 10.20
C ILE A 45 17.01 -9.34 11.55
N TRP A 46 15.92 -8.56 11.57
CA TRP A 46 15.39 -8.00 12.80
C TRP A 46 14.94 -9.06 13.81
N LEU A 47 14.26 -10.12 13.35
CA LEU A 47 13.88 -11.26 14.20
C LEU A 47 15.12 -11.99 14.75
N CYS A 48 16.14 -12.23 13.93
CA CYS A 48 17.39 -12.82 14.38
C CYS A 48 18.06 -11.97 15.48
N VAL A 49 18.14 -10.65 15.30
CA VAL A 49 18.69 -9.73 16.31
C VAL A 49 17.91 -9.79 17.61
N LEU A 50 16.58 -9.85 17.56
CA LEU A 50 15.75 -10.00 18.75
C LEU A 50 15.99 -11.32 19.51
N LEU A 51 16.22 -12.43 18.80
CA LEU A 51 16.47 -13.73 19.42
C LEU A 51 17.84 -13.80 20.11
N PHE A 52 18.89 -13.30 19.46
CA PHE A 52 20.26 -13.38 20.00
C PHE A 52 20.60 -12.31 21.05
N HIS A 53 19.84 -11.20 21.12
CA HIS A 53 20.16 -10.12 22.04
C HIS A 53 19.69 -10.40 23.48
N LYS A 54 20.59 -10.29 24.45
CA LYS A 54 20.33 -10.55 25.90
C LYS A 54 19.26 -9.61 26.50
N TYR A 55 19.17 -8.38 26.01
CA TYR A 55 18.24 -7.35 26.50
C TYR A 55 17.03 -7.12 25.57
N ARG A 56 16.28 -8.19 25.28
CA ARG A 56 15.17 -8.20 24.29
C ARG A 56 14.13 -7.10 24.50
N PHE A 57 13.78 -6.83 25.75
CA PHE A 57 12.75 -5.83 26.12
C PHE A 57 13.14 -4.38 25.83
N ILE A 58 14.44 -4.04 25.94
CA ILE A 58 14.92 -2.67 25.68
C ILE A 58 14.86 -2.37 24.18
N LEU A 59 15.25 -3.36 23.37
CA LEU A 59 15.23 -3.28 21.91
C LEU A 59 13.79 -3.19 21.38
N LEU A 60 12.88 -4.03 21.92
CA LEU A 60 11.47 -4.01 21.54
C LEU A 60 10.80 -2.66 21.81
N ARG A 61 11.07 -2.04 22.97
CA ARG A 61 10.51 -0.72 23.32
C ARG A 61 10.96 0.38 22.34
N ARG A 62 12.25 0.40 22.00
CA ARG A 62 12.81 1.37 21.05
C ARG A 62 12.27 1.15 19.64
N PHE A 63 12.15 -0.11 19.23
CA PHE A 63 11.60 -0.45 17.93
C PHE A 63 10.13 -0.06 17.82
N PHE A 64 9.31 -0.35 18.84
CA PHE A 64 7.89 0.01 18.84
C PHE A 64 7.67 1.52 18.74
N ALA A 65 8.47 2.32 19.44
CA ALA A 65 8.41 3.78 19.34
C ALA A 65 8.79 4.27 17.93
N LEU A 66 9.86 3.73 17.33
CA LEU A 66 10.30 4.10 15.99
C LEU A 66 9.33 3.63 14.89
N SER A 67 8.83 2.39 14.97
CA SER A 67 7.85 1.87 14.02
C SER A 67 6.53 2.64 14.11
N GLY A 68 6.12 3.00 15.32
CA GLY A 68 4.91 3.79 15.57
C GLY A 68 4.99 5.20 14.97
N THR A 69 6.11 5.92 15.17
CA THR A 69 6.29 7.27 14.60
C THR A 69 6.37 7.26 13.08
N VAL A 70 7.08 6.29 12.49
CA VAL A 70 7.17 6.13 11.04
C VAL A 70 5.80 5.76 10.44
N PHE A 71 5.05 4.87 11.09
CA PHE A 71 3.71 4.50 10.63
C PHE A 71 2.72 5.67 10.70
N LEU A 72 2.78 6.49 11.76
CA LEU A 72 1.98 7.71 11.88
C LEU A 72 2.33 8.68 10.75
N LEU A 73 3.63 8.93 10.51
CA LEU A 73 4.09 9.77 9.41
C LEU A 73 3.61 9.25 8.04
N ARG A 74 3.63 7.93 7.81
CA ARG A 74 3.08 7.30 6.60
C ARG A 74 1.59 7.56 6.44
N CYS A 75 0.81 7.45 7.51
CA CYS A 75 -0.62 7.76 7.47
C CYS A 75 -0.86 9.24 7.13
N VAL A 76 -0.12 10.15 7.76
CA VAL A 76 -0.24 11.60 7.54
C VAL A 76 0.17 11.98 6.12
N THR A 77 1.30 11.46 5.63
CA THR A 77 1.78 11.73 4.27
C THR A 77 0.87 11.14 3.19
N MET A 78 0.30 9.95 3.37
CA MET A 78 -0.71 9.42 2.43
C MET A 78 -2.05 10.16 2.49
N LEU A 79 -2.41 10.73 3.64
CA LEU A 79 -3.61 11.55 3.79
C LEU A 79 -3.43 12.90 3.07
N ILE A 80 -2.26 13.52 3.24
CA ILE A 80 -1.95 14.83 2.65
C ILE A 80 -1.60 14.68 1.16
N THR A 81 -0.85 13.64 0.80
CA THR A 81 -0.43 13.32 -0.57
C THR A 81 -1.36 12.27 -1.15
N SER A 82 -2.45 12.72 -1.78
CA SER A 82 -3.16 11.90 -2.77
C SER A 82 -2.22 11.71 -3.96
N LEU A 83 -1.45 10.62 -3.97
CA LEU A 83 -0.56 10.30 -5.08
C LEU A 83 -1.40 10.13 -6.36
N SER A 84 -0.88 10.60 -7.49
CA SER A 84 -1.49 10.45 -8.80
C SER A 84 -1.77 8.99 -9.12
N VAL A 85 -2.81 8.78 -9.95
CA VAL A 85 -3.28 7.48 -10.43
C VAL A 85 -2.09 6.58 -10.79
N PRO A 86 -1.97 5.39 -10.18
CA PRO A 86 -0.91 4.46 -10.55
C PRO A 86 -1.05 4.13 -12.05
N GLY A 87 0.07 4.10 -12.77
CA GLY A 87 0.08 3.89 -14.22
C GLY A 87 -0.76 2.68 -14.65
N THR A 88 -1.25 2.71 -15.89
CA THR A 88 -2.18 1.74 -16.50
C THR A 88 -1.75 0.26 -16.43
N HIS A 89 -0.53 -0.01 -16.02
CA HIS A 89 0.07 -1.34 -15.86
C HIS A 89 -0.22 -2.01 -14.49
N LEU A 90 -0.69 -1.28 -13.48
CA LEU A 90 -1.19 -1.87 -12.23
C LEU A 90 -2.72 -2.00 -12.31
N GLN A 91 -3.22 -3.21 -12.58
CA GLN A 91 -4.64 -3.52 -12.46
C GLN A 91 -5.02 -3.63 -10.98
N CYS A 92 -5.59 -2.58 -10.42
CA CYS A 92 -6.33 -2.68 -9.16
C CYS A 92 -7.67 -3.36 -9.45
N ASN A 93 -7.87 -4.58 -8.95
CA ASN A 93 -9.20 -5.19 -8.98
C ASN A 93 -10.10 -4.36 -8.06
N PRO A 94 -11.23 -3.80 -8.54
CA PRO A 94 -12.16 -3.11 -7.67
C PRO A 94 -12.59 -4.05 -6.55
N ARG A 95 -12.71 -3.51 -5.34
CA ARG A 95 -13.27 -4.25 -4.22
C ARG A 95 -14.64 -4.75 -4.67
N HIS A 96 -14.82 -6.06 -4.77
CA HIS A 96 -16.13 -6.67 -4.94
C HIS A 96 -16.90 -6.27 -3.70
N SER A 97 -17.68 -5.19 -3.80
CA SER A 97 -18.77 -4.96 -2.87
C SER A 97 -19.64 -6.19 -3.04
N ASP A 98 -19.62 -7.06 -2.04
CA ASP A 98 -20.71 -7.99 -1.84
C ASP A 98 -21.97 -7.14 -1.73
N ASP A 99 -22.67 -7.12 -2.85
CA ASP A 99 -23.99 -6.59 -3.10
C ASP A 99 -25.03 -7.30 -2.19
N ASN A 100 -24.92 -7.12 -0.87
CA ASN A 100 -26.00 -7.50 0.05
C ASN A 100 -27.22 -6.56 -0.05
N GLU A 101 -27.17 -5.51 -0.88
CA GLU A 101 -28.35 -4.70 -1.24
C GLU A 101 -28.86 -4.98 -2.67
N THR A 102 -28.02 -5.47 -3.59
CA THR A 102 -28.42 -5.69 -5.00
C THR A 102 -29.00 -7.10 -5.21
N GLY A 103 -28.55 -8.11 -4.45
CA GLY A 103 -29.13 -9.47 -4.51
C GLY A 103 -30.57 -9.58 -4.00
N LEU A 104 -31.05 -8.64 -3.18
CA LEU A 104 -32.42 -8.62 -2.66
C LEU A 104 -33.43 -8.06 -3.68
N MET A 105 -32.97 -7.21 -4.61
CA MET A 105 -33.80 -6.69 -5.71
C MET A 105 -33.95 -7.70 -6.85
N ASP A 106 -32.97 -8.60 -7.06
CA ASP A 106 -33.07 -9.67 -8.07
C ASP A 106 -33.96 -10.86 -7.63
N VAL A 107 -34.07 -11.14 -6.32
CA VAL A 107 -34.93 -12.22 -5.79
C VAL A 107 -36.41 -11.79 -5.71
N LEU A 108 -36.71 -10.51 -5.49
CA LEU A 108 -38.09 -10.00 -5.48
C LEU A 108 -38.72 -9.83 -6.88
N SER A 109 -37.93 -9.98 -7.94
CA SER A 109 -38.40 -9.90 -9.34
C SER A 109 -38.59 -11.27 -10.02
N LYS A 110 -38.56 -12.37 -9.26
CA LYS A 110 -38.79 -13.74 -9.77
C LYS A 110 -39.76 -14.50 -8.89
#